data_AF-A0A3A4WLV6-F1
#
_entry.id   AF-A0A3A4WLV6-F1
#
_cell.length_a   1.000
_cell.length_b   1.000
_cell.length_c   1.000
_cell.angle_alpha   90.00
_cell.angle_beta   90.00
_cell.angle_gamma   90.00
#
_symmetry.space_group_name_H-M   'P 1'
#
loop_
_entity.id
_entity.type
_entity.pdbx_description
1 polymer ?
#
loop_
_entity_poly.entity_id
_entity_poly.type
_entity_poly.pdbx_seq_one_letter_code
_entity_poly.pdbx_strand_id
1 'polypeptide(L)'
;MRMNACIDTDRITPGFADPVFDSQQSFRAIMDAMTHPGRKGVVPEALTPPEPVNCASAAICLSLLDFETPFWSDLNPGTPALEWLNFHSGCKIVSHTYDALFALVTDLSALPPLHHFRIGTDECPDTSTTLIVQVEGFAMKNGKRLTGPGIPTSRRLSVGGIPGTFWEQWHAQFEIFPLGVDVIFTFENCLAALPRSTRVGG
;
A
#
# COMPACT_ATOMS: atom_id res chain seq x y z
N MET A 1 0.76 -16.42 -27.91
CA MET A 1 0.82 -15.24 -28.80
C MET A 1 0.85 -14.02 -27.90
N ARG A 2 2.04 -13.44 -27.64
CA ARG A 2 2.18 -12.28 -26.76
C ARG A 2 1.83 -11.04 -27.59
N MET A 3 0.68 -10.42 -27.32
CA MET A 3 0.42 -9.05 -27.75
C MET A 3 1.29 -8.14 -26.88
N ASN A 4 2.43 -7.70 -27.43
CA ASN A 4 3.09 -6.51 -26.91
C ASN A 4 2.16 -5.35 -27.22
N ALA A 5 1.37 -4.92 -26.23
CA ALA A 5 0.74 -3.61 -26.29
C ALA A 5 1.90 -2.60 -26.41
N CYS A 6 1.98 -1.87 -27.52
CA CYS A 6 2.88 -0.75 -27.59
C CYS A 6 2.31 0.30 -26.63
N ILE A 7 3.05 0.62 -25.57
CA ILE A 7 2.65 1.71 -24.68
C ILE A 7 2.83 3.00 -25.49
N ASP A 8 1.71 3.66 -25.78
CA ASP A 8 1.71 4.97 -26.44
C ASP A 8 2.29 6.00 -25.47
N THR A 9 3.59 6.25 -25.63
CA THR A 9 4.40 7.01 -24.67
C THR A 9 4.02 8.50 -24.66
N ASP A 10 3.38 8.98 -25.73
CA ASP A 10 2.87 10.36 -25.84
C ASP A 10 1.68 10.63 -24.91
N ARG A 11 1.12 9.59 -24.26
CA ARG A 11 -0.07 9.70 -23.38
C ARG A 11 0.23 9.50 -21.90
N ILE A 12 1.48 9.23 -21.52
CA ILE A 12 1.87 9.00 -20.12
C ILE A 12 2.24 10.33 -19.46
N THR A 13 1.50 10.71 -18.41
CA THR A 13 1.85 11.88 -17.60
C THR A 13 3.17 11.66 -16.83
N PRO A 14 3.91 12.72 -16.47
CA PRO A 14 5.18 12.58 -15.75
C PRO A 14 5.04 11.85 -14.40
N GLY A 15 6.12 11.18 -14.00
CA GLY A 15 6.32 10.64 -12.65
C GLY A 15 6.86 11.73 -11.71
N PHE A 16 7.76 11.35 -10.79
CA PHE A 16 8.45 12.32 -9.94
C PHE A 16 9.19 13.38 -10.76
N ALA A 17 9.12 14.63 -10.32
CA ALA A 17 9.82 15.74 -10.96
C ALA A 17 11.34 15.64 -10.74
N ASP A 18 11.74 15.25 -9.51
CA ASP A 18 13.09 14.82 -9.20
C ASP A 18 13.06 13.37 -8.70
N PRO A 19 13.28 12.38 -9.61
CA PRO A 19 13.12 10.97 -9.27
C PRO A 19 13.96 10.50 -8.09
N VAL A 20 15.13 11.11 -7.85
CA VAL A 20 16.00 10.69 -6.74
C VAL A 20 15.51 11.30 -5.43
N PHE A 21 15.33 12.62 -5.39
CA PHE A 21 15.00 13.30 -4.14
C PHE A 21 13.57 12.99 -3.68
N ASP A 22 12.61 12.97 -4.60
CA ASP A 22 11.19 12.73 -4.29
C ASP A 22 10.97 11.27 -3.86
N SER A 23 11.60 10.31 -4.53
CA SER A 23 11.55 8.89 -4.15
C SER A 23 12.17 8.67 -2.77
N GLN A 24 13.33 9.27 -2.49
CA GLN A 24 13.94 9.16 -1.16
C GLN A 24 13.10 9.81 -0.06
N GLN A 25 12.46 10.94 -0.33
CA GLN A 25 11.59 11.59 0.65
C GLN A 25 10.35 10.73 0.93
N SER A 26 9.76 10.17 -0.12
CA SER A 26 8.62 9.26 -0.03
C SER A 26 9.01 7.99 0.73
N PHE A 27 10.14 7.37 0.41
CA PHE A 27 10.68 6.22 1.15
C PHE A 27 10.88 6.51 2.64
N ARG A 28 11.45 7.67 2.99
CA ARG A 28 11.59 8.08 4.40
C ARG A 28 10.24 8.23 5.10
N ALA A 29 9.24 8.80 4.44
CA ALA A 29 7.90 8.94 5.00
C ALA A 29 7.24 7.56 5.24
N ILE A 30 7.41 6.63 4.30
CA ILE A 30 6.94 5.25 4.41
C ILE A 30 7.61 4.55 5.58
N MET A 31 8.93 4.60 5.66
CA MET A 31 9.70 3.97 6.74
C MET A 31 9.35 4.56 8.12
N ASP A 32 9.17 5.88 8.23
CA ASP A 32 8.74 6.51 9.48
C ASP A 32 7.34 6.02 9.91
N ALA A 33 6.40 5.90 8.98
CA ALA A 33 5.06 5.39 9.28
C ALA A 33 5.08 3.91 9.68
N MET A 34 5.87 3.08 8.99
CA MET A 34 6.03 1.65 9.29
C MET A 34 6.71 1.43 10.65
N THR A 35 7.73 2.22 10.99
CA THR A 35 8.45 2.12 12.27
C THR A 35 7.72 2.79 13.44
N HIS A 36 6.75 3.66 13.15
CA HIS A 36 5.90 4.31 14.15
C HIS A 36 4.41 4.16 13.80
N PRO A 37 3.83 2.95 13.90
CA PRO A 37 2.45 2.70 13.47
C PRO A 37 1.44 3.63 14.15
N GLY A 38 0.42 4.06 13.40
CA GLY A 38 -0.56 5.05 13.86
C GLY A 38 -0.05 6.50 13.93
N ARG A 39 1.05 6.83 13.27
CA ARG A 39 1.39 8.21 12.91
C ARG A 39 0.94 8.53 11.49
N LYS A 40 0.63 9.81 11.26
CA LYS A 40 0.40 10.34 9.92
C LYS A 40 1.76 10.68 9.30
N GLY A 41 2.10 10.02 8.21
CA GLY A 41 3.13 10.43 7.27
C GLY A 41 2.54 11.31 6.17
N VAL A 42 3.39 12.11 5.53
CA VAL A 42 3.05 12.94 4.37
C VAL A 42 4.14 12.73 3.33
N VAL A 43 3.75 12.40 2.11
CA VAL A 43 4.67 12.35 0.96
C VAL A 43 4.67 13.71 0.25
N PRO A 44 5.73 14.06 -0.48
CA PRO A 44 5.69 15.24 -1.35
C PRO A 44 4.51 15.18 -2.32
N GLU A 45 3.77 16.30 -2.41
CA GLU A 45 2.66 16.49 -3.35
C GLU A 45 3.21 16.86 -4.73
N ALA A 46 4.01 15.96 -5.28
CA ALA A 46 4.76 16.15 -6.53
C ALA A 46 4.17 15.35 -7.70
N LEU A 47 3.16 14.51 -7.44
CA LEU A 47 2.58 13.60 -8.42
C LEU A 47 1.12 13.96 -8.71
N THR A 48 0.77 13.95 -9.99
CA THR A 48 -0.61 14.01 -10.48
C THR A 48 -0.90 12.73 -11.27
N PRO A 49 -1.01 11.57 -10.60
CA PRO A 49 -1.27 10.29 -11.27
C PRO A 49 -2.67 10.30 -11.92
N PRO A 50 -2.92 9.45 -12.92
CA PRO A 50 -4.27 9.25 -13.43
C PRO A 50 -5.21 8.69 -12.35
N GLU A 51 -6.44 9.20 -12.32
CA GLU A 51 -7.51 8.65 -11.48
C GLU A 51 -7.69 7.14 -11.72
N PRO A 52 -8.03 6.34 -10.69
CA PRO A 52 -8.41 6.75 -9.33
C PRO A 52 -7.25 6.77 -8.31
N VAL A 53 -5.99 6.78 -8.75
CA VAL A 53 -4.84 6.66 -7.85
C VAL A 53 -4.58 8.02 -7.18
N ASN A 54 -4.46 8.04 -5.85
CA ASN A 54 -4.10 9.26 -5.11
C ASN A 54 -2.57 9.46 -5.06
N CYS A 55 -2.15 10.68 -4.70
CA CYS A 55 -0.74 11.07 -4.68
C CYS A 55 0.11 10.17 -3.76
N ALA A 56 -0.40 9.81 -2.57
CA ALA A 56 0.32 8.95 -1.63
C ALA A 56 0.50 7.53 -2.17
N SER A 57 -0.53 6.92 -2.75
CA SER A 57 -0.44 5.60 -3.40
C SER A 57 0.56 5.62 -4.54
N ALA A 58 0.51 6.64 -5.40
CA ALA A 58 1.46 6.79 -6.51
C ALA A 58 2.89 6.94 -6.01
N ALA A 59 3.12 7.79 -5.00
CA ALA A 59 4.44 8.01 -4.43
C ALA A 59 5.01 6.72 -3.80
N ILE A 60 4.18 5.95 -3.10
CA ILE A 60 4.58 4.65 -2.54
C ILE A 60 4.93 3.69 -3.66
N CYS A 61 4.08 3.55 -4.67
CA CYS A 61 4.33 2.65 -5.80
C CYS A 61 5.64 3.00 -6.53
N LEU A 62 5.85 4.28 -6.88
CA LEU A 62 7.08 4.71 -7.58
C LEU A 62 8.34 4.63 -6.71
N SER A 63 8.20 4.53 -5.38
CA SER A 63 9.35 4.42 -4.47
C SER A 63 9.71 2.97 -4.12
N LEU A 64 8.75 2.05 -4.18
CA LEU A 64 8.91 0.66 -3.72
C LEU A 64 8.84 -0.38 -4.83
N LEU A 65 8.17 -0.06 -5.94
CA LEU A 65 8.00 -1.01 -7.04
C LEU A 65 9.16 -0.92 -8.02
N ASP A 66 9.62 -2.10 -8.45
CA ASP A 66 10.55 -2.31 -9.55
C ASP A 66 10.19 -3.59 -10.31
N PHE A 67 11.02 -3.95 -11.31
CA PHE A 67 10.84 -5.13 -12.15
C PHE A 67 10.90 -6.48 -11.39
N GLU A 68 11.46 -6.52 -10.18
CA GLU A 68 11.54 -7.69 -9.32
C GLU A 68 10.35 -7.81 -8.36
N THR A 69 9.48 -6.81 -8.33
CA THR A 69 8.29 -6.78 -7.46
C THR A 69 7.00 -7.11 -8.22
N PRO A 70 6.44 -8.33 -8.06
CA PRO A 70 5.09 -8.64 -8.50
C PRO A 70 4.06 -7.72 -7.84
N PHE A 71 3.23 -7.09 -8.67
CA PHE A 71 2.26 -6.08 -8.26
C PHE A 71 0.84 -6.48 -8.69
N TRP A 72 -0.10 -6.44 -7.74
CA TRP A 72 -1.52 -6.63 -8.01
C TRP A 72 -2.28 -5.32 -7.77
N SER A 73 -3.37 -5.10 -8.50
CA SER A 73 -4.31 -4.02 -8.22
C SER A 73 -5.74 -4.38 -8.62
N ASP A 74 -6.72 -3.72 -8.01
CA ASP A 74 -8.13 -3.71 -8.40
C ASP A 74 -8.40 -2.89 -9.68
N LEU A 75 -7.40 -2.16 -10.19
CA LEU A 75 -7.48 -1.45 -11.46
C LEU A 75 -7.62 -2.42 -12.65
N ASN A 76 -8.53 -2.10 -13.57
CA ASN A 76 -8.71 -2.90 -14.78
C ASN A 76 -7.48 -2.82 -15.70
N PRO A 77 -7.07 -3.95 -16.34
CA PRO A 77 -6.05 -3.94 -17.38
C PRO A 77 -6.36 -2.93 -18.50
N GLY A 78 -5.35 -2.18 -18.93
CA GLY A 78 -5.49 -1.14 -19.98
C GLY A 78 -6.08 0.19 -19.50
N THR A 79 -6.27 0.37 -18.20
CA THR A 79 -6.60 1.69 -17.64
C THR A 79 -5.37 2.60 -17.61
N PRO A 80 -5.51 3.92 -17.84
CA PRO A 80 -4.39 4.85 -17.78
C PRO A 80 -3.62 4.80 -16.46
N ALA A 81 -4.31 4.59 -15.34
CA ALA A 81 -3.69 4.48 -14.03
C ALA A 81 -2.74 3.27 -13.92
N LEU A 82 -3.18 2.08 -14.35
CA LEU A 82 -2.37 0.88 -14.29
C LEU A 82 -1.20 0.93 -15.28
N GLU A 83 -1.45 1.46 -16.49
CA GLU A 83 -0.40 1.69 -17.50
C GLU A 83 0.66 2.68 -17.00
N TRP A 84 0.24 3.76 -16.35
CA TRP A 84 1.13 4.76 -15.76
C TRP A 84 2.00 4.16 -14.65
N LEU A 85 1.40 3.39 -13.73
CA LEU A 85 2.14 2.71 -12.67
C LEU A 85 3.17 1.73 -13.24
N ASN A 86 2.77 0.92 -14.22
CA ASN A 86 3.65 -0.04 -14.86
C ASN A 86 4.79 0.64 -15.63
N PHE A 87 4.50 1.73 -16.33
CA PHE A 87 5.50 2.49 -17.09
C PHE A 87 6.58 3.08 -16.18
N HIS A 88 6.18 3.74 -15.09
CA HIS A 88 7.13 4.43 -14.20
C HIS A 88 7.87 3.51 -13.24
N SER A 89 7.31 2.34 -12.89
CA SER A 89 7.97 1.38 -11.99
C SER A 89 8.63 0.20 -12.71
N GLY A 90 8.19 -0.15 -13.92
CA GLY A 90 8.60 -1.38 -14.59
C GLY A 90 8.11 -2.67 -13.91
N CYS A 91 7.18 -2.58 -12.95
CA CYS A 91 6.77 -3.71 -12.13
C CYS A 91 6.07 -4.83 -12.92
N LYS A 92 6.12 -6.06 -12.41
CA LYS A 92 5.41 -7.18 -13.03
C LYS A 92 3.97 -7.22 -12.52
N ILE A 93 3.00 -6.86 -13.37
CA ILE A 93 1.58 -6.98 -13.02
C ILE A 93 1.18 -8.47 -12.95
N VAL A 94 0.52 -8.87 -11.87
CA VAL A 94 -0.03 -10.22 -11.65
C VAL A 94 -1.54 -10.19 -11.47
N SER A 95 -2.22 -11.27 -11.88
CA SER A 95 -3.68 -11.36 -11.83
C SER A 95 -4.22 -11.90 -10.50
N HIS A 96 -3.38 -12.52 -9.67
CA HIS A 96 -3.79 -13.13 -8.41
C HIS A 96 -3.09 -12.44 -7.23
N THR A 97 -3.87 -12.16 -6.18
CA THR A 97 -3.41 -11.51 -4.95
C THR A 97 -2.28 -12.28 -4.24
N TYR A 98 -2.31 -13.61 -4.33
CA TYR A 98 -1.30 -14.48 -3.71
C TYR A 98 0.07 -14.42 -4.40
N ASP A 99 0.12 -13.98 -5.66
CA ASP A 99 1.38 -13.83 -6.40
C ASP A 99 2.08 -12.50 -6.15
N ALA A 100 1.43 -11.56 -5.43
CA ALA A 100 1.86 -10.18 -5.30
C ALA A 100 2.75 -9.94 -4.07
N LEU A 101 3.86 -9.22 -4.25
CA LEU A 101 4.63 -8.64 -3.15
C LEU A 101 4.08 -7.27 -2.73
N PHE A 102 3.46 -6.55 -3.66
CA PHE A 102 2.75 -5.31 -3.39
C PHE A 102 1.36 -5.35 -4.01
N ALA A 103 0.38 -4.77 -3.32
CA ALA A 103 -0.99 -4.71 -3.79
C ALA A 103 -1.54 -3.29 -3.63
N LEU A 104 -2.17 -2.72 -4.66
CA LEU A 104 -2.88 -1.46 -4.57
C LEU A 104 -4.39 -1.70 -4.64
N VAL A 105 -5.12 -1.25 -3.62
CA VAL A 105 -6.59 -1.24 -3.58
C VAL A 105 -7.07 0.20 -3.63
N THR A 106 -7.70 0.59 -4.73
CA THR A 106 -8.24 1.94 -4.94
C THR A 106 -9.71 2.06 -4.54
N ASP A 107 -10.47 0.97 -4.64
CA ASP A 107 -11.87 0.84 -4.22
C ASP A 107 -11.98 -0.13 -3.02
N LEU A 108 -12.39 0.40 -1.86
CA LEU A 108 -12.56 -0.39 -0.64
C LEU A 108 -13.62 -1.49 -0.75
N SER A 109 -14.59 -1.36 -1.66
CA SER A 109 -15.58 -2.41 -1.90
C SER A 109 -14.96 -3.63 -2.61
N ALA A 110 -13.82 -3.43 -3.29
CA ALA A 110 -13.06 -4.46 -3.97
C ALA A 110 -11.92 -5.03 -3.10
N LEU A 111 -11.74 -4.57 -1.85
CA LEU A 111 -10.69 -5.03 -0.95
C LEU A 111 -10.80 -6.55 -0.71
N PRO A 112 -9.87 -7.37 -1.22
CA PRO A 112 -9.91 -8.81 -0.98
C PRO A 112 -9.64 -9.13 0.50
N PRO A 113 -10.14 -10.26 1.01
CA PRO A 113 -9.74 -10.74 2.33
C PRO A 113 -8.21 -10.83 2.47
N LEU A 114 -7.67 -10.44 3.63
CA LEU A 114 -6.21 -10.37 3.86
C LEU A 114 -5.52 -11.73 3.64
N HIS A 115 -6.20 -12.83 3.96
CA HIS A 115 -5.68 -14.19 3.77
C HIS A 115 -5.63 -14.66 2.30
N HIS A 116 -6.17 -13.88 1.35
CA HIS A 116 -5.99 -14.14 -0.08
C HIS A 116 -4.65 -13.64 -0.62
N PHE A 117 -3.95 -12.78 0.14
CA PHE A 117 -2.63 -12.27 -0.21
C PHE A 117 -1.53 -13.20 0.28
N ARG A 118 -0.31 -12.98 -0.22
CA ARG A 118 0.86 -13.74 0.23
C ARG A 118 1.17 -13.37 1.68
N ILE A 119 1.15 -14.34 2.59
CA ILE A 119 1.43 -14.09 4.02
C ILE A 119 2.90 -14.30 4.40
N GLY A 120 3.76 -14.67 3.44
CA GLY A 120 5.13 -15.11 3.69
C GLY A 120 5.20 -16.60 4.06
N THR A 121 6.40 -17.08 4.38
CA THR A 121 6.63 -18.43 4.95
C THR A 121 7.40 -18.31 6.25
N ASP A 122 7.50 -19.39 7.03
CA ASP A 122 8.26 -19.38 8.28
C ASP A 122 9.75 -19.06 8.06
N GLU A 123 10.32 -19.49 6.92
CA GLU A 123 11.71 -19.20 6.55
C GLU A 123 11.90 -17.78 6.01
N CYS A 124 10.89 -17.22 5.35
CA CYS A 124 10.94 -15.93 4.67
C CYS A 124 9.66 -15.11 4.92
N PRO A 125 9.37 -14.71 6.18
CA PRO A 125 8.14 -14.01 6.53
C PRO A 125 8.05 -12.63 5.88
N ASP A 126 9.19 -12.03 5.55
CA ASP A 126 9.34 -10.76 4.84
C ASP A 126 8.87 -10.81 3.38
N THR A 127 8.67 -12.00 2.80
CA THR A 127 8.17 -12.16 1.41
C THR A 127 6.64 -12.09 1.27
N SER A 128 5.95 -11.75 2.34
CA SER A 128 4.53 -11.38 2.37
C SER A 128 4.19 -10.15 1.54
N THR A 129 2.91 -9.98 1.19
CA THR A 129 2.40 -8.78 0.54
C THR A 129 2.37 -7.57 1.47
N THR A 130 2.79 -6.41 0.95
CA THR A 130 2.45 -5.09 1.51
C THR A 130 1.28 -4.50 0.73
N LEU A 131 0.15 -4.25 1.41
CA LEU A 131 -1.03 -3.64 0.81
C LEU A 131 -0.97 -2.12 0.93
N ILE A 132 -1.29 -1.44 -0.15
CA ILE A 132 -1.49 0.00 -0.25
C ILE A 132 -2.99 0.18 -0.45
N VAL A 133 -3.67 0.75 0.54
CA VAL A 133 -5.14 0.80 0.57
C VAL A 133 -5.60 2.24 0.61
N GLN A 134 -6.28 2.70 -0.44
CA GLN A 134 -6.88 4.03 -0.47
C GLN A 134 -8.12 4.04 0.42
N VAL A 135 -8.17 5.00 1.33
CA VAL A 135 -9.25 5.14 2.32
C VAL A 135 -9.88 6.51 2.22
N GLU A 136 -11.04 6.69 2.83
CA GLU A 136 -11.78 7.97 2.81
C GLU A 136 -11.19 9.03 3.77
N GLY A 137 -10.11 8.68 4.47
CA GLY A 137 -9.43 9.51 5.44
C GLY A 137 -8.99 8.72 6.67
N PHE A 138 -8.28 9.36 7.58
CA PHE A 138 -7.92 8.78 8.87
C PHE A 138 -7.72 9.84 9.95
N ALA A 139 -7.85 9.43 11.21
CA ALA A 139 -7.67 10.28 12.38
C ALA A 139 -6.86 9.58 13.48
N MET A 140 -5.89 10.30 14.05
CA MET A 140 -4.87 9.74 14.96
C MET A 140 -5.24 9.81 16.45
N LYS A 141 -6.49 10.21 16.76
CA LYS A 141 -6.95 10.47 18.13
C LYS A 141 -8.21 9.69 18.52
N ASN A 142 -8.74 8.87 17.63
CA ASN A 142 -9.96 8.08 17.81
C ASN A 142 -9.81 6.72 17.07
N GLY A 143 -10.86 5.90 17.10
CA GLY A 143 -10.83 4.58 16.47
C GLY A 143 -10.08 3.55 17.29
N LYS A 144 -9.44 2.58 16.63
CA LYS A 144 -8.84 1.42 17.28
C LYS A 144 -7.61 1.78 18.10
N ARG A 145 -7.40 1.09 19.22
CA ARG A 145 -6.20 1.24 20.05
C ARG A 145 -5.07 0.41 19.45
N LEU A 146 -3.93 1.04 19.18
CA LEU A 146 -2.74 0.39 18.64
C LEU A 146 -1.67 0.24 19.72
N THR A 147 -1.02 -0.92 19.76
CA THR A 147 0.16 -1.23 20.59
C THR A 147 1.11 -2.16 19.85
N GLY A 148 2.37 -2.24 20.28
CA GLY A 148 3.39 -3.07 19.65
C GLY A 148 4.69 -2.31 19.40
N PRO A 149 5.61 -2.88 18.61
CA PRO A 149 6.87 -2.22 18.23
C PRO A 149 6.63 -0.82 17.65
N GLY A 150 7.48 0.15 17.99
CA GLY A 150 7.34 1.53 17.53
C GLY A 150 6.29 2.38 18.27
N ILE A 151 5.53 1.78 19.20
CA ILE A 151 4.50 2.46 20.00
C ILE A 151 4.87 2.38 21.50
N PRO A 152 5.38 3.47 22.11
CA PRO A 152 5.83 3.44 23.50
C PRO A 152 4.75 3.07 24.54
N THR A 153 3.49 3.44 24.29
CA THR A 153 2.37 3.21 25.22
C THR A 153 1.15 2.69 24.47
N SER A 154 0.45 3.58 23.78
CA SER A 154 -0.60 3.26 22.83
C SER A 154 -0.92 4.46 21.95
N ARG A 155 -1.47 4.18 20.77
CA ARG A 155 -2.02 5.20 19.87
C ARG A 155 -3.45 4.85 19.49
N ARG A 156 -4.12 5.80 18.85
CA ARG A 156 -5.47 5.62 18.31
C ARG A 156 -5.41 5.84 16.81
N LEU A 157 -6.09 5.00 16.04
CA LEU A 157 -6.22 5.14 14.60
C LEU A 157 -7.66 4.83 14.18
N SER A 158 -8.31 5.82 13.58
CA SER A 158 -9.55 5.66 12.83
C SER A 158 -9.21 5.70 11.34
N VAL A 159 -9.78 4.80 10.57
CA VAL A 159 -9.62 4.68 9.12
C VAL A 159 -11.02 4.73 8.50
N GLY A 160 -11.25 5.71 7.62
CA GLY A 160 -12.53 5.95 6.97
C GLY A 160 -12.81 4.92 5.86
N GLY A 161 -14.08 4.55 5.69
CA GLY A 161 -14.54 3.59 4.67
C GLY A 161 -14.14 2.13 4.90
N ILE A 162 -13.15 1.83 5.77
CA ILE A 162 -12.64 0.46 5.92
C ILE A 162 -13.74 -0.49 6.42
N PRO A 163 -13.94 -1.67 5.78
CA PRO A 163 -14.94 -2.63 6.23
C PRO A 163 -14.68 -3.10 7.66
N GLY A 164 -15.74 -3.33 8.45
CA GLY A 164 -15.61 -3.85 9.82
C GLY A 164 -14.84 -5.18 9.88
N THR A 165 -15.04 -6.03 8.87
CA THR A 165 -14.36 -7.32 8.69
C THR A 165 -12.84 -7.19 8.52
N PHE A 166 -12.31 -6.02 8.13
CA PHE A 166 -10.86 -5.79 8.07
C PHE A 166 -10.22 -5.97 9.45
N TRP A 167 -10.84 -5.41 10.50
CA TRP A 167 -10.27 -5.49 11.85
C TRP A 167 -10.36 -6.90 12.43
N GLU A 168 -11.43 -7.64 12.12
CA GLU A 168 -11.55 -9.06 12.48
C GLU A 168 -10.44 -9.89 11.82
N GLN A 169 -10.17 -9.64 10.54
CA GLN A 169 -9.07 -10.28 9.82
C GLN A 169 -7.70 -9.88 10.35
N TRP A 170 -7.52 -8.62 10.76
CA TRP A 170 -6.30 -8.15 11.40
C TRP A 170 -6.03 -8.90 12.71
N HIS A 171 -7.07 -9.11 13.52
CA HIS A 171 -6.97 -9.93 14.72
C HIS A 171 -6.62 -11.38 14.40
N ALA A 172 -7.28 -12.00 13.41
CA ALA A 172 -6.99 -13.37 13.01
C ALA A 172 -5.55 -13.54 12.48
N GLN A 173 -5.03 -12.55 11.75
CA GLN A 173 -3.65 -12.56 11.28
C GLN A 173 -2.64 -12.50 12.43
N PHE A 174 -2.95 -11.80 13.52
CA PHE A 174 -2.02 -11.69 14.64
C PHE A 174 -1.69 -13.06 15.28
N GLU A 175 -2.62 -14.02 15.19
CA GLU A 175 -2.44 -15.39 15.68
C GLU A 175 -1.41 -16.20 14.88
N ILE A 176 -1.08 -15.77 13.65
CA ILE A 176 -0.09 -16.43 12.77
C ILE A 176 1.23 -15.65 12.65
N PHE A 177 1.44 -14.62 13.48
CA PHE A 177 2.70 -13.89 13.53
C PHE A 177 3.90 -14.86 13.72
N PRO A 178 5.00 -14.76 12.94
CA PRO A 178 5.45 -13.61 12.14
C PRO A 178 4.86 -13.49 10.73
N LEU A 179 3.97 -14.40 10.32
CA LEU A 179 3.30 -14.35 9.02
C LEU A 179 2.20 -13.28 8.99
N GLY A 180 1.79 -12.93 7.79
CA GLY A 180 0.72 -11.96 7.54
C GLY A 180 1.15 -10.84 6.61
N VAL A 181 0.22 -9.96 6.27
CA VAL A 181 0.48 -8.79 5.42
C VAL A 181 0.75 -7.55 6.25
N ASP A 182 1.49 -6.61 5.66
CA ASP A 182 1.56 -5.23 6.16
C ASP A 182 0.58 -4.35 5.37
N VAL A 183 0.05 -3.30 5.99
CA VAL A 183 -0.90 -2.38 5.34
C VAL A 183 -0.43 -0.93 5.49
N ILE A 184 -0.46 -0.19 4.39
CA ILE A 184 -0.28 1.26 4.34
C ILE A 184 -1.58 1.86 3.81
N PHE A 185 -2.28 2.60 4.67
CA PHE A 185 -3.47 3.36 4.29
C PHE A 185 -3.05 4.69 3.66
N THR A 186 -3.72 5.09 2.58
CA THR A 186 -3.45 6.33 1.85
C THR A 186 -4.70 7.18 1.69
N PHE A 187 -4.55 8.49 1.80
CA PHE A 187 -5.59 9.48 1.50
C PHE A 187 -4.91 10.77 1.06
N GLU A 188 -5.25 11.27 -0.14
CA GLU A 188 -4.57 12.39 -0.79
C GLU A 188 -3.04 12.19 -0.84
N ASN A 189 -2.25 13.04 -0.19
CA ASN A 189 -0.78 12.94 -0.06
C ASN A 189 -0.34 12.40 1.33
N CYS A 190 -1.28 11.93 2.14
CA CYS A 190 -1.01 11.43 3.48
C CYS A 190 -1.05 9.90 3.52
N LEU A 191 -0.27 9.32 4.44
CA LEU A 191 -0.25 7.89 4.70
C LEU A 191 -0.25 7.56 6.20
N ALA A 192 -0.71 6.36 6.54
CA ALA A 192 -0.58 5.78 7.86
C ALA A 192 -0.37 4.26 7.72
N ALA A 193 0.59 3.71 8.45
CA ALA A 193 0.91 2.30 8.31
C ALA A 193 0.48 1.47 9.53
N LEU A 194 0.22 0.20 9.24
CA LEU A 194 -0.13 -0.86 10.16
C LEU A 194 0.70 -2.10 9.78
N PRO A 195 1.94 -2.23 10.28
CA PRO A 195 2.72 -3.46 10.13
C PRO A 195 2.07 -4.61 10.90
N ARG A 196 2.21 -5.84 10.43
CA ARG A 196 1.59 -7.06 10.99
C ARG A 196 1.88 -7.33 12.47
N SER A 197 2.98 -6.78 12.99
CA SER A 197 3.34 -6.86 14.42
C SER A 197 2.49 -5.95 15.31
N THR A 198 1.69 -5.07 14.72
CA THR A 198 0.84 -4.11 15.44
C THR A 198 -0.40 -4.80 15.97
N ARG A 199 -0.54 -4.78 17.30
CA ARG A 199 -1.75 -5.23 18.00
C ARG A 199 -2.82 -4.14 17.96
N VAL A 200 -4.00 -4.53 17.50
CA VAL A 200 -5.19 -3.68 17.47
C VAL A 200 -6.11 -4.09 18.62
N GLY A 201 -6.75 -3.12 19.27
CA GLY A 201 -7.74 -3.34 20.31
C GLY A 201 -8.87 -2.30 20.27
N GLY A 202 -9.81 -2.43 21.23
CA GLY A 202 -10.99 -1.57 21.37
C GLY A 202 -10.70 -0.09 21.56
#